data_AF-A0A530ZE29-F1
#
_entry.id   AF-A0A530ZE29-F1
#
_cell.length_a   1.000
_cell.length_b   1.000
_cell.length_c   1.000
_cell.angle_alpha   90.00
_cell.angle_beta   90.00
_cell.angle_gamma   90.00
#
_symmetry.space_group_name_H-M   'P 1'
#
loop_
_entity.id
_entity.type
_entity.pdbx_description
1 polymer ?
#
loop_
_entity_poly.entity_id
_entity_poly.type
_entity_poly.pdbx_seq_one_letter_code
_entity_poly.pdbx_strand_id
1 'polypeptide(L)'
;MTKLPPEQIRDFFARSLFVPGMVLRRLSHIKHNWQVGWDPHSGRYLPQPFSLAADLNEVIDQIAATTPPDRYHDHEDIIVGCVSSIFSAEKQGGRWRGDDYGFLLEQGLMMSGRLDDLILAATGRVYAAINSGQKHFDDAEHGHLRMLSDILATIVFYHYGCRCALEEDPEES
;
A
#
# COMPACT_ATOMS: atom_id res chain seq x y z
N MET A 1 12.76 -13.72 7.75
CA MET A 1 11.54 -14.49 7.31
C MET A 1 11.85 -15.24 6.00
N THR A 2 11.20 -16.38 5.72
CA THR A 2 11.31 -17.07 4.41
C THR A 2 10.45 -16.36 3.37
N LYS A 3 10.98 -16.12 2.16
CA LYS A 3 10.21 -15.53 1.05
C LYS A 3 9.07 -16.45 0.65
N LEU A 4 7.86 -15.91 0.57
CA LEU A 4 6.68 -16.62 0.09
C LEU A 4 6.64 -16.56 -1.44
N PRO A 5 6.03 -17.56 -2.10
CA PRO A 5 5.83 -17.51 -3.53
C PRO A 5 4.96 -16.32 -3.96
N PRO A 6 5.24 -15.66 -5.10
CA PRO A 6 4.46 -14.52 -5.58
C PRO A 6 2.96 -14.80 -5.72
N GLU A 7 2.58 -16.01 -6.12
CA GLU A 7 1.19 -16.44 -6.21
C GLU A 7 0.49 -16.43 -4.85
N GLN A 8 1.18 -16.83 -3.78
CA GLN A 8 0.61 -16.81 -2.44
C GLN A 8 0.36 -15.37 -1.95
N ILE A 9 1.21 -14.43 -2.36
CA ILE A 9 1.01 -13.00 -2.10
C ILE A 9 -0.18 -12.45 -2.90
N ARG A 10 -0.32 -12.84 -4.17
CA ARG A 10 -1.50 -12.44 -4.97
C ARG A 10 -2.79 -13.03 -4.40
N ASP A 11 -2.76 -14.29 -3.97
CA ASP A 11 -3.90 -14.98 -3.36
C ASP A 11 -4.35 -14.33 -2.05
N PHE A 12 -3.43 -13.70 -1.31
CA PHE A 12 -3.78 -12.89 -0.15
C PHE A 12 -4.72 -11.73 -0.52
N PHE A 13 -4.51 -11.10 -1.68
CA PHE A 13 -5.40 -10.03 -2.16
C PHE A 13 -6.58 -10.53 -2.99
N ALA A 14 -6.61 -11.80 -3.38
CA ALA A 14 -7.59 -12.31 -4.33
C ALA A 14 -9.03 -12.18 -3.81
N ARG A 15 -9.92 -11.67 -4.68
CA ARG A 15 -11.37 -11.59 -4.43
C ARG A 15 -11.76 -10.88 -3.11
N SER A 16 -10.91 -10.00 -2.60
CA SER A 16 -11.17 -9.25 -1.37
C SER A 16 -12.39 -8.35 -1.53
N LEU A 17 -13.30 -8.41 -0.55
CA LEU A 17 -14.43 -7.49 -0.42
C LEU A 17 -14.00 -6.16 0.20
N PHE A 18 -12.91 -6.15 0.95
CA PHE A 18 -12.44 -4.97 1.67
C PHE A 18 -11.48 -4.10 0.87
N VAL A 19 -10.65 -4.65 -0.02
CA VAL A 19 -9.71 -3.87 -0.85
C VAL A 19 -10.41 -2.74 -1.62
N PRO A 20 -11.52 -2.96 -2.36
CA PRO A 20 -12.18 -1.87 -3.08
C PRO A 20 -12.65 -0.74 -2.15
N GLY A 21 -13.17 -1.10 -0.97
CA GLY A 21 -13.73 -0.15 -0.02
C GLY A 21 -12.71 0.56 0.86
N MET A 22 -11.62 -0.12 1.24
CA MET A 22 -10.62 0.38 2.18
C MET A 22 -9.40 1.00 1.49
N VAL A 23 -9.14 0.63 0.24
CA VAL A 23 -8.03 1.17 -0.57
C VAL A 23 -8.57 2.10 -1.64
N LEU A 24 -9.28 1.56 -2.65
CA LEU A 24 -9.60 2.31 -3.85
C LEU A 24 -10.66 3.41 -3.64
N ARG A 25 -11.68 3.16 -2.83
CA ARG A 25 -12.75 4.14 -2.56
C ARG A 25 -12.21 5.42 -1.92
N ARG A 26 -11.12 5.37 -1.17
CA ARG A 26 -10.50 6.57 -0.59
C ARG A 26 -9.94 7.50 -1.66
N LEU A 27 -9.50 6.91 -2.76
CA LEU A 27 -8.96 7.60 -3.92
C LEU A 27 -10.04 7.93 -4.96
N SER A 28 -11.33 7.79 -4.61
CA SER A 28 -12.43 8.03 -5.56
C SER A 28 -12.55 9.48 -6.03
N HIS A 29 -11.93 10.41 -5.30
CA HIS A 29 -11.81 11.81 -5.69
C HIS A 29 -10.87 12.01 -6.89
N ILE A 30 -10.01 11.03 -7.17
CA ILE A 30 -9.09 11.01 -8.33
C ILE A 30 -9.72 10.25 -9.49
N LYS A 31 -10.20 9.03 -9.20
CA LYS A 31 -10.79 8.10 -10.16
C LYS A 31 -12.05 7.49 -9.54
N HIS A 32 -13.21 7.90 -10.05
CA HIS A 32 -14.49 7.60 -9.40
C HIS A 32 -14.89 6.11 -9.43
N ASN A 33 -14.36 5.31 -10.36
CA ASN A 33 -14.65 3.88 -10.44
C ASN A 33 -13.73 3.06 -9.52
N TRP A 34 -14.08 3.02 -8.24
CA TRP A 34 -13.36 2.26 -7.21
C TRP A 34 -13.78 0.79 -7.09
N GLN A 35 -14.87 0.39 -7.74
CA GLN A 35 -15.31 -1.00 -7.75
C GLN A 35 -14.41 -1.80 -8.69
N VAL A 36 -14.00 -2.99 -8.26
CA VAL A 36 -13.12 -3.86 -9.06
C VAL A 36 -13.54 -5.31 -8.93
N GLY A 37 -13.48 -6.02 -10.04
CA GLY A 37 -13.61 -7.47 -10.08
C GLY A 37 -12.23 -8.14 -10.06
N TRP A 38 -12.16 -9.37 -9.58
CA TRP A 38 -10.96 -10.20 -9.66
C TRP A 38 -11.03 -11.13 -10.88
N ASP A 39 -9.98 -11.15 -11.69
CA ASP A 39 -9.81 -12.12 -12.76
C ASP A 39 -9.01 -13.34 -12.26
N PRO A 40 -9.63 -14.53 -12.13
CA PRO A 40 -8.94 -15.73 -11.69
C PRO A 40 -7.94 -16.27 -12.72
N HIS A 41 -8.00 -15.85 -13.99
CA HIS A 41 -7.06 -16.31 -15.00
C HIS A 41 -5.71 -15.58 -14.88
N SER A 42 -5.75 -14.25 -14.78
CA SER A 42 -4.53 -13.44 -14.62
C SER A 42 -4.05 -13.32 -13.17
N GLY A 43 -4.91 -13.63 -12.19
CA GLY A 43 -4.60 -13.46 -10.76
C GLY A 43 -4.46 -11.98 -10.38
N ARG A 44 -5.32 -11.13 -10.97
CA ARG A 44 -5.26 -9.66 -10.85
C ARG A 44 -6.66 -9.06 -10.75
N TYR A 45 -6.74 -7.84 -10.25
CA TYR A 45 -7.95 -7.02 -10.38
C TYR A 45 -8.11 -6.55 -11.83
N LEU A 46 -9.33 -6.60 -12.35
CA LEU A 46 -9.66 -6.18 -13.72
C LEU A 46 -9.46 -4.67 -13.87
N PRO A 47 -8.54 -4.19 -14.73
CA PRO A 47 -8.45 -2.79 -15.08
C PRO A 47 -9.72 -2.33 -15.78
N GLN A 48 -10.26 -1.18 -15.35
CA GLN A 48 -11.45 -0.58 -15.93
C GLN A 48 -11.24 0.92 -16.16
N PRO A 49 -11.97 1.54 -17.10
CA PRO A 49 -11.97 2.98 -17.24
C PRO A 49 -12.26 3.68 -15.92
N PHE A 50 -11.54 4.78 -15.68
CA PHE A 50 -11.66 5.62 -14.49
C PHE A 50 -11.46 4.88 -13.16
N SER A 51 -10.66 3.81 -13.17
CA SER A 51 -10.28 3.02 -12.00
C SER A 51 -8.77 3.05 -11.75
N LEU A 52 -8.38 2.82 -10.50
CA LEU A 52 -6.97 2.63 -10.08
C LEU A 52 -6.62 1.15 -9.90
N ALA A 53 -7.39 0.24 -10.50
CA ALA A 53 -7.14 -1.20 -10.43
C ALA A 53 -5.77 -1.60 -11.03
N ALA A 54 -5.32 -0.93 -12.09
CA ALA A 54 -4.02 -1.19 -12.70
C ALA A 54 -2.87 -0.80 -11.75
N ASP A 55 -2.95 0.38 -11.14
CA ASP A 55 -2.02 0.84 -10.10
C ASP A 55 -1.96 -0.14 -8.93
N LEU A 56 -3.12 -0.57 -8.44
CA LEU A 56 -3.19 -1.54 -7.34
C LEU A 56 -2.51 -2.86 -7.70
N ASN A 57 -2.70 -3.36 -8.93
CA ASN A 57 -2.01 -4.57 -9.38
C ASN A 57 -0.49 -4.39 -9.42
N GLU A 58 0.00 -3.22 -9.82
CA GLU A 58 1.42 -2.90 -9.81
C GLU A 58 1.98 -2.91 -8.38
N VAL A 59 1.26 -2.33 -7.42
CA VAL A 59 1.64 -2.40 -6.00
C VAL A 59 1.67 -3.84 -5.50
N ILE A 60 0.65 -4.65 -5.83
CA ILE A 60 0.60 -6.07 -5.45
C ILE A 60 1.79 -6.84 -6.04
N ASP A 61 2.16 -6.57 -7.29
CA ASP A 61 3.32 -7.19 -7.93
C ASP A 61 4.64 -6.77 -7.27
N GLN A 62 4.78 -5.50 -6.90
CA GLN A 62 5.96 -5.01 -6.16
C GLN A 62 6.08 -5.69 -4.79
N ILE A 63 4.97 -5.85 -4.06
CA ILE A 63 4.94 -6.60 -2.80
C ILE A 63 5.32 -8.06 -3.03
N ALA A 64 4.79 -8.70 -4.08
CA ALA A 64 5.08 -10.10 -4.40
C ALA A 64 6.53 -10.33 -4.84
N ALA A 65 7.16 -9.34 -5.46
CA ALA A 65 8.56 -9.39 -5.86
C ALA A 65 9.53 -9.12 -4.69
N THR A 66 9.09 -8.37 -3.69
CA THR A 66 9.90 -7.92 -2.55
C THR A 66 10.13 -9.03 -1.52
N THR A 67 11.37 -9.11 -1.00
CA THR A 67 11.69 -9.97 0.15
C THR A 67 11.28 -9.23 1.43
N PRO A 68 10.53 -9.86 2.36
CA PRO A 68 10.05 -9.19 3.56
C PRO A 68 11.23 -8.74 4.44
N PRO A 69 11.18 -7.53 5.01
CA PRO A 69 12.14 -7.13 6.03
C PRO A 69 11.87 -7.88 7.34
N ASP A 70 12.88 -8.05 8.18
CA ASP A 70 12.70 -8.67 9.50
C ASP A 70 11.85 -7.80 10.44
N ARG A 71 11.88 -6.47 10.25
CA ARG A 71 11.15 -5.49 11.06
C ARG A 71 10.55 -4.39 10.19
N TYR A 72 9.34 -4.64 9.69
CA TYR A 72 8.66 -3.72 8.78
C TYR A 72 8.29 -2.36 9.40
N HIS A 73 8.08 -2.31 10.72
CA HIS A 73 7.85 -1.06 11.45
C HIS A 73 9.03 -0.08 11.36
N ASP A 74 10.26 -0.57 11.24
CA ASP A 74 11.43 0.31 11.15
C ASP A 74 11.38 1.15 9.83
N HIS A 75 10.80 0.59 8.76
CA HIS A 75 10.59 1.32 7.50
C HIS A 75 9.45 2.35 7.60
N GLU A 76 8.40 2.05 8.37
CA GLU A 76 7.33 3.03 8.66
C GLU A 76 7.86 4.19 9.52
N ASP A 77 8.70 3.86 10.51
CA ASP A 77 9.34 4.84 11.41
C ASP A 77 10.24 5.80 10.66
N ILE A 78 10.98 5.28 9.67
CA ILE A 78 11.81 6.06 8.77
C ILE A 78 10.98 7.12 8.03
N ILE A 79 9.83 6.72 7.48
CA ILE A 79 8.96 7.62 6.69
C ILE A 79 8.33 8.68 7.58
N VAL A 80 7.79 8.28 8.74
CA VAL A 80 7.18 9.24 9.67
C VAL A 80 8.22 10.18 10.28
N GLY A 81 9.45 9.70 10.50
CA GLY A 81 10.57 10.52 10.96
C GLY A 81 10.93 11.67 10.01
N CYS A 82 10.63 11.56 8.72
CA CYS A 82 10.85 12.65 7.76
C CYS A 82 9.95 13.88 8.01
N VAL A 83 8.82 13.70 8.69
CA VAL A 83 7.82 14.76 8.87
C VAL A 83 7.45 15.01 10.32
N SER A 84 8.11 14.32 11.26
CA SER A 84 7.81 14.42 12.69
C SER A 84 8.17 15.76 13.33
N SER A 85 9.00 16.58 12.66
CA SER A 85 9.29 17.96 13.07
C SER A 85 8.29 18.97 12.53
N ILE A 86 7.43 18.57 11.59
CA ILE A 86 6.48 19.43 10.89
C ILE A 86 5.06 19.19 11.43
N PHE A 87 4.71 17.92 11.64
CA PHE A 87 3.41 17.49 12.15
C PHE A 87 3.50 17.04 13.61
N SER A 88 2.35 16.85 14.24
CA SER A 88 2.30 16.32 15.60
C SER A 88 2.60 14.84 15.56
N ALA A 89 3.87 14.46 15.69
CA ALA A 89 4.28 13.06 15.72
C ALA A 89 5.42 12.82 16.71
N GLU A 90 5.14 12.08 17.78
CA GLU A 90 6.15 11.66 18.76
C GLU A 90 6.09 10.15 18.97
N LYS A 91 7.27 9.50 19.00
CA LYS A 91 7.37 8.06 19.22
C LYS A 91 7.40 7.74 20.72
N GLN A 92 6.32 7.16 21.23
CA GLN A 92 6.17 6.76 22.63
C GLN A 92 5.91 5.25 22.73
N GLY A 93 6.77 4.53 23.45
CA GLY A 93 6.62 3.08 23.65
C GLY A 93 6.62 2.27 22.35
N GLY A 94 7.36 2.71 21.33
CA GLY A 94 7.42 2.06 20.02
C GLY A 94 6.23 2.34 19.10
N ARG A 95 5.36 3.31 19.45
CA ARG A 95 4.24 3.74 18.61
C ARG A 95 4.29 5.24 18.40
N TRP A 96 3.89 5.70 17.22
CA TRP A 96 3.69 7.12 16.95
C TRP A 96 2.39 7.61 17.60
N ARG A 97 2.47 8.79 18.22
CA ARG A 97 1.36 9.50 18.87
C ARG A 97 1.24 10.89 18.28
N GLY A 98 0.02 11.41 18.21
CA GLY A 98 -0.31 12.71 17.64
C GLY A 98 -1.28 12.55 16.47
N ASP A 99 -0.92 13.09 15.32
CA ASP A 99 -1.68 13.05 14.08
C ASP A 99 -1.93 11.61 13.59
N ASP A 100 -2.92 11.47 12.70
CA ASP A 100 -3.28 10.17 12.13
C ASP A 100 -2.08 9.51 11.43
N TYR A 101 -1.83 8.24 11.75
CA TYR A 101 -0.63 7.57 11.29
C TYR A 101 -0.61 7.34 9.77
N GLY A 102 -1.78 7.12 9.16
CA GLY A 102 -1.91 7.04 7.70
C GLY A 102 -1.58 8.38 7.04
N PHE A 103 -2.08 9.49 7.62
CA PHE A 103 -1.71 10.83 7.18
C PHE A 103 -0.19 11.08 7.27
N LEU A 104 0.44 10.71 8.39
CA LEU A 104 1.90 10.87 8.57
C LEU A 104 2.71 10.06 7.56
N LEU A 105 2.28 8.83 7.25
CA LEU A 105 2.92 7.99 6.22
C LEU A 105 2.76 8.60 4.83
N GLU A 106 1.57 9.11 4.50
CA GLU A 106 1.31 9.77 3.23
C GLU A 106 2.18 11.02 3.05
N GLN A 107 2.15 11.94 4.01
CA GLN A 107 2.97 13.15 3.95
C GLN A 107 4.46 12.82 3.96
N GLY A 108 4.87 11.85 4.77
CA GLY A 108 6.24 11.34 4.82
C GLY A 108 6.72 10.83 3.47
N LEU A 109 5.89 10.04 2.78
CA LEU A 109 6.21 9.57 1.42
C LEU A 109 6.32 10.74 0.44
N MET A 110 5.32 11.63 0.40
CA MET A 110 5.28 12.74 -0.55
C MET A 110 6.50 13.67 -0.41
N MET A 111 6.97 13.90 0.82
CA MET A 111 8.11 14.77 1.08
C MET A 111 9.47 14.11 0.86
N SER A 112 9.56 12.79 1.02
CA SER A 112 10.85 12.08 1.00
C SER A 112 11.09 11.25 -0.25
N GLY A 113 10.05 10.89 -1.00
CA GLY A 113 10.12 9.97 -2.14
C GLY A 113 10.50 8.55 -1.76
N ARG A 114 10.44 8.18 -0.47
CA ARG A 114 10.88 6.86 0.05
C ARG A 114 9.86 5.75 -0.19
N LEU A 115 9.50 5.56 -1.45
CA LEU A 115 8.56 4.54 -1.91
C LEU A 115 9.01 3.12 -1.52
N ASP A 116 10.31 2.83 -1.65
CA ASP A 116 10.88 1.51 -1.35
C ASP A 116 10.66 1.11 0.12
N ASP A 117 10.83 2.06 1.06
CA ASP A 117 10.54 1.81 2.48
C ASP A 117 9.05 1.52 2.71
N LEU A 118 8.15 2.20 1.98
CA LEU A 118 6.73 1.97 2.14
C LEU A 118 6.30 0.62 1.54
N ILE A 119 6.93 0.19 0.45
CA ILE A 119 6.77 -1.16 -0.12
C ILE A 119 7.29 -2.23 0.84
N LEU A 120 8.44 -2.01 1.50
CA LEU A 120 8.97 -2.92 2.52
C LEU A 120 8.02 -3.01 3.73
N ALA A 121 7.44 -1.89 4.16
CA ALA A 121 6.42 -1.85 5.20
C ALA A 121 5.18 -2.68 4.82
N ALA A 122 4.63 -2.44 3.62
CA ALA A 122 3.49 -3.20 3.09
C ALA A 122 3.80 -4.71 3.00
N THR A 123 4.99 -5.05 2.50
CA THR A 123 5.44 -6.44 2.34
C THR A 123 5.50 -7.15 3.69
N GLY A 124 6.16 -6.56 4.68
CA GLY A 124 6.24 -7.18 6.00
C GLY A 124 4.87 -7.32 6.67
N ARG A 125 3.93 -6.40 6.44
CA ARG A 125 2.55 -6.54 6.92
C ARG A 125 1.83 -7.73 6.29
N VAL A 126 1.91 -7.89 4.97
CA VAL A 126 1.30 -9.05 4.27
C VAL A 126 1.88 -10.36 4.81
N TYR A 127 3.21 -10.43 4.93
CA TYR A 127 3.88 -11.62 5.44
C TYR A 127 3.53 -11.91 6.90
N ALA A 128 3.42 -10.89 7.75
CA ALA A 128 3.02 -11.05 9.14
C ALA A 128 1.59 -11.61 9.25
N ALA A 129 0.65 -11.14 8.42
CA ALA A 129 -0.71 -11.65 8.37
C ALA A 129 -0.73 -13.12 7.94
N ILE A 130 -0.08 -13.46 6.83
CA ILE A 130 -0.03 -14.83 6.30
C ILE A 130 0.61 -15.79 7.31
N ASN A 131 1.73 -15.41 7.92
CA ASN A 131 2.42 -16.23 8.93
C ASN A 131 1.61 -16.40 10.22
N SER A 132 0.66 -15.49 10.48
CA SER A 132 -0.30 -15.59 11.59
C SER A 132 -1.55 -16.39 11.20
N GLY A 133 -1.57 -17.00 10.01
CA GLY A 133 -2.68 -17.82 9.51
C GLY A 133 -3.81 -17.04 8.85
N GLN A 134 -3.68 -15.72 8.68
CA GLN A 134 -4.64 -14.87 7.99
C GLN A 134 -4.33 -14.93 6.49
N LYS A 135 -5.07 -15.78 5.77
CA LYS A 135 -4.71 -16.17 4.39
C LYS A 135 -5.18 -15.17 3.36
N HIS A 136 -6.22 -14.40 3.66
CA HIS A 136 -6.74 -13.34 2.80
C HIS A 136 -6.71 -11.99 3.49
N PHE A 137 -6.70 -10.92 2.70
CA PHE A 137 -6.77 -9.54 3.15
C PHE A 137 -7.95 -9.32 4.10
N ASP A 138 -9.10 -9.91 3.78
CA ASP A 138 -10.34 -9.80 4.56
C ASP A 138 -10.26 -10.52 5.92
N ASP A 139 -9.32 -11.47 6.08
CA ASP A 139 -9.10 -12.20 7.33
C ASP A 139 -8.22 -11.42 8.31
N ALA A 140 -7.59 -10.32 7.86
CA ALA A 140 -6.60 -9.63 8.67
C ALA A 140 -7.22 -8.89 9.87
N GLU A 141 -6.50 -8.87 11.00
CA GLU A 141 -6.95 -8.15 12.18
C GLU A 141 -7.22 -6.67 11.85
N HIS A 142 -8.32 -6.10 12.35
CA HIS A 142 -8.81 -4.78 11.96
C HIS A 142 -7.74 -3.66 12.01
N GLY A 143 -6.91 -3.62 13.06
CA GLY A 143 -5.84 -2.63 13.17
C GLY A 143 -4.75 -2.81 12.10
N HIS A 144 -4.40 -4.06 11.81
CA HIS A 144 -3.44 -4.41 10.77
C HIS A 144 -3.99 -4.12 9.37
N LEU A 145 -5.24 -4.49 9.15
CA LEU A 145 -5.99 -4.24 7.92
C LEU A 145 -6.11 -2.75 7.61
N ARG A 146 -6.48 -1.93 8.60
CA ARG A 146 -6.55 -0.47 8.45
C ARG A 146 -5.20 0.08 7.99
N MET A 147 -4.12 -0.27 8.70
CA MET A 147 -2.79 0.23 8.38
C MET A 147 -2.29 -0.24 7.02
N LEU A 148 -2.47 -1.51 6.67
CA LEU A 148 -2.13 -2.01 5.35
C LEU A 148 -2.95 -1.29 4.27
N SER A 149 -4.22 -0.99 4.53
CA SER A 149 -5.07 -0.23 3.60
C SER A 149 -4.60 1.22 3.42
N ASP A 150 -4.20 1.89 4.50
CA ASP A 150 -3.59 3.23 4.46
C ASP A 150 -2.34 3.21 3.57
N ILE A 151 -1.43 2.28 3.84
CA ILE A 151 -0.18 2.13 3.09
C ILE A 151 -0.44 1.85 1.61
N LEU A 152 -1.32 0.90 1.28
CA LEU A 152 -1.65 0.58 -0.11
C LEU A 152 -2.26 1.78 -0.84
N ALA A 153 -3.17 2.51 -0.20
CA ALA A 153 -3.79 3.70 -0.81
C ALA A 153 -2.74 4.78 -1.08
N THR A 154 -1.82 5.01 -0.14
CA THR A 154 -0.71 5.96 -0.31
C THR A 154 0.21 5.57 -1.47
N ILE A 155 0.59 4.29 -1.58
CA ILE A 155 1.45 3.81 -2.68
C ILE A 155 0.72 3.94 -4.03
N VAL A 156 -0.54 3.53 -4.10
CA VAL A 156 -1.36 3.66 -5.33
C VAL A 156 -1.47 5.13 -5.75
N PHE A 157 -1.70 6.03 -4.79
CA PHE A 157 -1.76 7.46 -5.05
C PHE A 157 -0.43 8.00 -5.60
N TYR A 158 0.69 7.61 -4.99
CA TYR A 158 2.03 8.01 -5.42
C TYR A 158 2.32 7.56 -6.86
N HIS A 159 2.09 6.29 -7.19
CA HIS A 159 2.27 5.76 -8.55
C HIS A 159 1.44 6.50 -9.57
N TYR A 160 0.16 6.71 -9.27
CA TYR A 160 -0.73 7.47 -10.15
C TYR A 160 -0.19 8.89 -10.42
N GLY A 161 0.23 9.60 -9.35
CA GLY A 161 0.80 10.93 -9.46
C GLY A 161 2.06 10.98 -10.32
N CYS A 162 2.99 10.03 -10.13
CA CYS A 162 4.19 9.92 -10.95
C CYS A 162 3.88 9.68 -12.43
N ARG A 163 2.89 8.82 -12.76
CA ARG A 163 2.52 8.58 -14.17
C ARG A 163 1.88 9.81 -14.81
N CYS A 164 1.00 10.53 -14.10
CA CYS A 164 0.45 11.78 -14.61
C CYS A 164 1.55 12.81 -14.90
N ALA A 165 2.55 12.92 -14.02
CA ALA A 165 3.69 13.82 -14.26
C ALA A 165 4.50 13.43 -15.51
N LEU A 166 4.65 12.13 -15.81
CA LEU A 166 5.34 11.64 -17.01
C LEU A 166 4.52 11.81 -18.31
N GLU A 167 3.19 11.76 -18.23
CA GLU A 167 2.30 11.97 -19.37
C GLU A 167 2.17 13.46 -19.76
N GLU A 168 2.40 14.37 -18.80
CA GLU A 168 2.38 15.82 -19.01
C GLU A 168 3.70 16.40 -19.55
N ASP A 169 4.76 15.59 -19.69
CA ASP A 169 6.07 16.00 -20.20
C ASP A 169 6.43 15.33 -21.54
N PRO A 170 5.77 15.69 -22.67
CA PRO A 170 6.04 15.12 -23.99
C PRO A 170 7.24 15.77 -24.72
N GLU A 171 7.95 16.74 -24.12
CA GLU A 171 9.06 17.46 -24.77
C GLU A 171 10.44 16.96 -24.32
N GLU A 172 10.82 15.73 -24.70
CA GLU A 172 12.24 15.35 -24.89
C GLU A 172 12.38 14.04 -25.72
N SER A 173 11.71 13.96 -26.88
CA SER A 173 11.95 12.90 -27.89
C SER A 173 12.01 13.45 -29.31
#